data_AF-A0A7V8YIB9-F1
#
_entry.id   AF-A0A7V8YIB9-F1
#
_cell.length_a   1.000
_cell.length_b   1.000
_cell.length_c   1.000
_cell.angle_alpha   90.00
_cell.angle_beta   90.00
_cell.angle_gamma   90.00
#
_symmetry.space_group_name_H-M   'P 1'
#
loop_
_entity.id
_entity.type
_entity.pdbx_description
1 polymer ?
#
loop_
_entity_poly.entity_id
_entity_poly.type
_entity_poly.pdbx_seq_one_letter_code
_entity_poly.pdbx_strand_id
1 'polypeptide(L)'
;SGGSCVGGIVELHVPANLLTQLSTHAGGYRRYGAVIADIAAQYAHHDRVSAALDARPEDRFAHAGLARHIQVRDRYCCHPGCRRPASKSQLDHTVDHARGGATTQGNTGPGCTRHHLIFKHQLGWALTQPEPGHFEWTSPLGQVYRTRGEPIIPDLPEPLTSHNTPDQRHHLDSDDGDRAILRLPPPEGEPQPPPAATTEPPNDQPPPF
;
A
#
# COMPACT_ATOMS: atom_id res chain seq x y z
N SER A 1 -0.22 4.62 -45.84
CA SER A 1 -0.53 3.33 -45.19
C SER A 1 -0.48 3.51 -43.69
N GLY A 2 -1.64 3.59 -43.03
CA GLY A 2 -1.73 3.83 -41.59
C GLY A 2 -1.70 2.50 -40.83
N GLY A 3 -0.60 2.21 -40.15
CA GLY A 3 -0.51 1.06 -39.26
C GLY A 3 -1.34 1.32 -38.00
N SER A 4 -2.30 0.44 -37.70
CA SER A 4 -3.07 0.54 -36.46
C SER A 4 -2.16 0.21 -35.28
N CYS A 5 -1.90 1.18 -34.42
CA CYS A 5 -1.27 0.93 -33.13
C CYS A 5 -2.25 0.08 -32.29
N VAL A 6 -1.93 -1.19 -32.06
CA VAL A 6 -2.68 -2.03 -31.13
C VAL A 6 -2.23 -1.61 -29.73
N GLY A 7 -3.10 -0.91 -29.00
CA GLY A 7 -2.83 -0.53 -27.60
C GLY A 7 -2.66 -1.78 -26.73
N GLY A 8 -1.73 -1.72 -25.76
CA GLY A 8 -1.53 -2.74 -24.73
C GLY A 8 -1.89 -2.21 -23.35
N ILE A 9 -2.31 -3.10 -22.44
CA ILE A 9 -2.48 -2.78 -21.02
C ILE A 9 -1.10 -2.88 -20.37
N VAL A 10 -0.69 -1.82 -19.67
CA VAL A 10 0.54 -1.80 -18.86
C VAL A 10 0.11 -1.63 -17.41
N GLU A 11 0.56 -2.55 -16.58
CA GLU A 11 0.32 -2.52 -15.14
C GLU A 11 1.58 -2.05 -14.42
N LEU A 12 1.45 -1.03 -13.57
CA LEU A 12 2.56 -0.35 -12.92
C LEU A 12 2.40 -0.41 -11.41
N HIS A 13 3.44 -0.88 -10.72
CA HIS A 13 3.51 -0.86 -9.26
C HIS A 13 4.28 0.39 -8.83
N VAL A 14 3.54 1.38 -8.30
CA VAL A 14 4.12 2.65 -7.82
C VAL A 14 3.90 2.72 -6.31
N PRO A 15 4.95 2.63 -5.48
CA PRO A 15 4.78 2.81 -4.04
C PRO A 15 4.33 4.24 -3.73
N ALA A 16 3.53 4.41 -2.68
CA ALA A 16 2.84 5.68 -2.39
C ALA A 16 3.82 6.87 -2.23
N ASN A 17 4.98 6.64 -1.60
CA ASN A 17 6.03 7.65 -1.46
C ASN A 17 6.60 8.11 -2.82
N LEU A 18 6.78 7.18 -3.76
CA LEU A 18 7.21 7.50 -5.12
C LEU A 18 6.11 8.27 -5.85
N LEU A 19 4.84 7.88 -5.70
CA LEU A 19 3.73 8.62 -6.29
C LEU A 19 3.68 10.07 -5.80
N THR A 20 3.91 10.32 -4.51
CA THR A 20 4.02 11.67 -3.94
C THR A 20 5.19 12.46 -4.54
N GLN A 21 6.36 11.84 -4.70
CA GLN A 21 7.52 12.49 -5.31
C GLN A 21 7.28 12.85 -6.79
N LEU A 22 6.69 11.91 -7.55
CA LEU A 22 6.34 12.10 -8.95
C LEU A 22 5.26 13.18 -9.12
N SER A 23 4.24 13.20 -8.26
CA SER A 23 3.15 14.18 -8.36
C SER A 23 3.61 15.60 -8.04
N THR A 24 4.54 15.77 -7.10
CA THR A 24 5.15 17.06 -6.77
C THR A 24 5.84 17.70 -7.97
N HIS A 25 6.43 16.87 -8.85
CA HIS A 25 7.14 17.31 -10.05
C HIS A 25 6.38 17.00 -11.34
N ALA A 26 5.05 16.78 -11.27
CA ALA A 26 4.23 16.36 -12.40
C ALA A 26 4.40 17.26 -13.64
N GLY A 27 4.56 18.58 -13.45
CA GLY A 27 4.78 19.55 -14.52
C GLY A 27 6.09 19.36 -15.30
N GLY A 28 7.08 18.68 -14.73
CA GLY A 28 8.35 18.34 -15.40
C GLY A 28 8.24 17.14 -16.35
N TYR A 29 7.19 16.32 -16.23
CA TYR A 29 7.04 15.07 -16.97
C TYR A 29 6.17 15.22 -18.22
N ARG A 30 6.66 15.90 -19.28
CA ARG A 30 6.00 16.11 -20.60
C ARG A 30 4.60 15.49 -20.78
N ARG A 31 4.51 14.31 -21.43
CA ARG A 31 3.25 13.64 -21.80
C ARG A 31 2.58 12.86 -20.66
N TYR A 32 3.28 12.67 -19.54
CA TYR A 32 2.82 11.85 -18.42
C TYR A 32 2.37 12.66 -17.21
N GLY A 33 2.64 13.97 -17.16
CA GLY A 33 2.31 14.82 -16.00
C GLY A 33 0.84 14.79 -15.65
N ALA A 34 -0.05 14.83 -16.66
CA ALA A 34 -1.49 14.71 -16.45
C ALA A 34 -1.91 13.33 -15.90
N VAL A 35 -1.28 12.25 -16.38
CA VAL A 35 -1.54 10.87 -15.90
C VAL A 35 -1.07 10.71 -14.45
N ILE A 36 0.12 11.21 -14.12
CA ILE A 36 0.66 11.17 -12.75
C ILE A 36 -0.25 11.95 -11.80
N ALA A 37 -0.70 13.14 -12.20
CA ALA A 37 -1.61 13.96 -11.41
C ALA A 37 -2.97 13.29 -11.18
N ASP A 38 -3.52 12.64 -12.21
CA ASP A 38 -4.77 11.88 -12.11
C ASP A 38 -4.64 10.67 -11.16
N ILE A 39 -3.59 9.85 -11.31
CA ILE A 39 -3.32 8.72 -10.41
C ILE A 39 -3.17 9.21 -8.95
N ALA A 40 -2.44 10.32 -8.73
CA ALA A 40 -2.30 10.91 -7.41
C ALA A 40 -3.64 11.39 -6.84
N ALA A 41 -4.50 11.99 -7.65
CA ALA A 41 -5.83 12.42 -7.24
C ALA A 41 -6.75 11.23 -6.90
N GLN A 42 -6.68 10.15 -7.68
CA GLN A 42 -7.41 8.90 -7.41
C GLN A 42 -6.93 8.25 -6.10
N TYR A 43 -5.62 8.21 -5.86
CA TYR A 43 -5.05 7.71 -4.61
C TYR A 43 -5.51 8.56 -3.40
N ALA A 44 -5.44 9.89 -3.50
CA ALA A 44 -5.92 10.79 -2.45
C ALA A 44 -7.44 10.69 -2.23
N HIS A 45 -8.22 10.31 -3.26
CA HIS A 45 -9.64 10.00 -3.09
C HIS A 45 -9.83 8.69 -2.31
N HIS A 46 -9.08 7.65 -2.63
CA HIS A 46 -9.10 6.38 -1.91
C HIS A 46 -8.83 6.58 -0.40
N ASP A 47 -7.80 7.34 -0.04
CA ASP A 47 -7.45 7.58 1.37
C ASP A 47 -8.55 8.34 2.13
N ARG A 48 -9.16 9.34 1.48
CA ARG A 48 -10.31 10.04 2.07
C ARG A 48 -11.51 9.11 2.29
N VAL A 49 -11.77 8.20 1.36
CA VAL A 49 -12.84 7.20 1.51
C VAL A 49 -12.51 6.22 2.64
N SER A 50 -11.26 5.75 2.74
CA SER A 50 -10.82 4.88 3.84
C SER A 50 -10.96 5.58 5.19
N ALA A 51 -10.48 6.83 5.33
CA ALA A 51 -10.62 7.61 6.56
C ALA A 51 -12.10 7.85 6.94
N ALA A 52 -12.98 8.06 5.95
CA ALA A 52 -14.41 8.24 6.19
C ALA A 52 -15.10 6.97 6.73
N LEU A 53 -14.54 5.78 6.47
CA LEU A 53 -15.06 4.52 7.01
C LEU A 53 -14.68 4.33 8.48
N ASP A 54 -13.60 4.97 8.93
CA ASP A 54 -13.11 4.95 10.32
C ASP A 54 -13.50 6.21 11.11
N ALA A 55 -14.42 7.03 10.59
CA ALA A 55 -14.73 8.36 11.13
C ALA A 55 -15.55 8.36 12.43
N ARG A 56 -16.00 7.19 12.93
CA ARG A 56 -16.81 7.05 14.16
C ARG A 56 -16.30 5.92 15.05
N PRO A 57 -15.03 5.99 15.50
CA PRO A 57 -14.41 4.91 16.27
C PRO A 57 -15.09 4.66 17.63
N GLU A 58 -15.75 5.65 18.20
CA GLU A 58 -16.43 5.60 19.49
C GLU A 58 -17.78 4.86 19.46
N ASP A 59 -18.43 4.79 18.30
CA ASP A 59 -19.72 4.12 18.15
C ASP A 59 -19.59 2.65 18.52
N ARG A 60 -20.57 2.07 19.23
CA ARG A 60 -20.56 0.63 19.53
C ARG A 60 -20.78 -0.23 18.29
N PHE A 61 -21.47 0.28 17.27
CA PHE A 61 -21.85 -0.49 16.09
C PHE A 61 -21.35 0.21 14.83
N ALA A 62 -20.88 -0.57 13.87
CA ALA A 62 -20.46 -0.05 12.58
C ALA A 62 -21.61 0.68 11.87
N HIS A 63 -21.38 1.93 11.46
CA HIS A 63 -22.32 2.66 10.63
C HIS A 63 -22.48 1.99 9.26
N ALA A 64 -23.54 2.33 8.52
CA ALA A 64 -23.89 1.66 7.26
C ALA A 64 -22.76 1.58 6.23
N GLY A 65 -21.93 2.62 6.11
CA GLY A 65 -20.78 2.66 5.20
C GLY A 65 -19.71 1.63 5.57
N LEU A 66 -19.23 1.69 6.82
CA LEU A 66 -18.27 0.72 7.35
C LEU A 66 -18.80 -0.71 7.30
N ALA A 67 -20.05 -0.91 7.70
CA ALA A 67 -20.69 -2.22 7.68
C ALA A 67 -20.73 -2.81 6.26
N ARG A 68 -21.12 -2.01 5.26
CA ARG A 68 -21.13 -2.43 3.86
C ARG A 68 -19.72 -2.72 3.35
N HIS A 69 -18.74 -1.88 3.68
CA HIS A 69 -17.35 -2.09 3.31
C HIS A 69 -16.84 -3.45 3.84
N ILE A 70 -17.01 -3.72 5.14
CA ILE A 70 -16.58 -4.98 5.76
C ILE A 70 -17.26 -6.19 5.11
N GLN A 71 -18.57 -6.11 4.84
CA GLN A 71 -19.32 -7.20 4.21
C GLN A 71 -18.83 -7.51 2.79
N VAL A 72 -18.48 -6.48 2.01
CA VAL A 72 -17.95 -6.63 0.65
C VAL A 72 -16.52 -7.16 0.68
N ARG A 73 -15.67 -6.62 1.57
CA ARG A 73 -14.28 -7.02 1.73
C ARG A 73 -14.16 -8.50 2.16
N ASP A 74 -14.87 -8.89 3.22
CA ASP A 74 -14.63 -10.18 3.88
C ASP A 74 -15.52 -11.30 3.34
N ARG A 75 -16.71 -10.98 2.82
CA ARG A 75 -17.72 -11.87 2.17
C ARG A 75 -18.32 -12.98 3.05
N TYR A 76 -17.54 -13.59 3.94
CA TYR A 76 -17.93 -14.65 4.86
C TYR A 76 -17.43 -14.37 6.27
N CYS A 77 -17.91 -15.15 7.24
CA CYS A 77 -17.36 -15.15 8.60
C CYS A 77 -15.85 -15.40 8.56
N CYS A 78 -15.09 -14.60 9.32
CA CYS A 78 -13.62 -14.63 9.35
C CYS A 78 -13.02 -15.90 10.00
N HIS A 79 -13.82 -16.76 10.62
CA HIS A 79 -13.30 -18.00 11.18
C HIS A 79 -12.84 -18.97 10.07
N PRO A 80 -11.70 -19.68 10.25
CA PRO A 80 -11.18 -20.65 9.28
C PRO A 80 -12.26 -21.60 8.76
N GLY A 81 -12.38 -21.69 7.43
CA GLY A 81 -13.30 -22.59 6.73
C GLY A 81 -14.79 -22.25 6.83
N CYS A 82 -15.18 -21.17 7.53
CA CYS A 82 -16.58 -20.82 7.65
C CYS A 82 -17.12 -20.16 6.36
N ARG A 83 -18.21 -20.70 5.81
CA ARG A 83 -18.89 -20.14 4.62
C ARG A 83 -20.15 -19.35 4.93
N ARG A 84 -20.39 -18.98 6.19
CA ARG A 84 -21.55 -18.17 6.55
C ARG A 84 -21.38 -16.76 5.96
N PRO A 85 -22.31 -16.25 5.15
CA PRO A 85 -22.17 -14.93 4.54
C PRO A 85 -22.00 -13.82 5.57
N ALA A 86 -21.16 -12.83 5.27
CA ALA A 86 -20.94 -11.65 6.12
C ALA A 86 -22.24 -10.86 6.34
N SER A 87 -23.11 -10.80 5.31
CA SER A 87 -24.45 -10.19 5.40
C SER A 87 -25.41 -10.88 6.37
N LYS A 88 -25.11 -12.12 6.77
CA LYS A 88 -25.86 -12.92 7.76
C LYS A 88 -25.07 -13.13 9.06
N SER A 89 -23.97 -12.39 9.23
CA SER A 89 -23.08 -12.44 10.39
C SER A 89 -23.17 -11.13 11.15
N GLN A 90 -22.80 -11.16 12.43
CA GLN A 90 -22.63 -9.94 13.20
C GLN A 90 -21.27 -9.33 12.83
N LEU A 91 -21.15 -8.02 12.94
CA LEU A 91 -19.85 -7.35 12.85
C LEU A 91 -19.33 -7.21 14.27
N ASP A 92 -18.36 -8.06 14.60
CA ASP A 92 -17.79 -8.19 15.94
C ASP A 92 -16.41 -7.53 15.96
N HIS A 93 -16.08 -6.91 17.10
CA HIS A 93 -14.76 -6.31 17.27
C HIS A 93 -13.70 -7.38 17.53
N THR A 94 -12.47 -7.20 17.08
CA THR A 94 -11.38 -8.11 17.46
C THR A 94 -10.84 -7.76 18.86
N VAL A 95 -10.63 -6.48 19.13
CA VAL A 95 -10.50 -5.90 20.48
C VAL A 95 -11.88 -5.42 20.93
N ASP A 96 -12.40 -6.01 22.01
CA ASP A 96 -13.76 -5.71 22.49
C ASP A 96 -13.98 -4.20 22.71
N HIS A 97 -15.09 -3.66 22.18
CA HIS A 97 -15.47 -2.25 22.36
C HIS A 97 -15.58 -1.85 23.84
N ALA A 98 -16.11 -2.74 24.68
CA ALA A 98 -16.21 -2.54 26.14
C ALA A 98 -14.83 -2.43 26.83
N ARG A 99 -13.75 -2.83 26.16
CA ARG A 99 -12.36 -2.71 26.63
C ARG A 99 -11.60 -1.57 25.92
N GLY A 100 -12.32 -0.67 25.22
CA GLY A 100 -11.74 0.46 24.50
C GLY A 100 -11.39 0.17 23.04
N GLY A 101 -11.82 -0.97 22.48
CA GLY A 101 -11.66 -1.25 21.06
C GLY A 101 -12.46 -0.29 20.17
N ALA A 102 -11.81 0.33 19.19
CA ALA A 102 -12.45 1.26 18.27
C ALA A 102 -13.31 0.54 17.22
N THR A 103 -14.40 1.15 16.76
CA THR A 103 -15.18 0.65 15.62
C THR A 103 -14.58 1.14 14.32
N THR A 104 -13.59 0.39 13.82
CA THR A 104 -12.87 0.71 12.58
C THR A 104 -12.74 -0.52 11.68
N GLN A 105 -12.29 -0.33 10.45
CA GLN A 105 -12.01 -1.39 9.49
C GLN A 105 -10.98 -2.41 9.99
N GLY A 106 -10.03 -1.95 10.82
CA GLY A 106 -8.93 -2.74 11.38
C GLY A 106 -9.24 -3.41 12.72
N ASN A 107 -10.39 -3.13 13.32
CA ASN A 107 -10.82 -3.77 14.57
C ASN A 107 -12.19 -4.42 14.47
N THR A 108 -12.82 -4.47 13.28
CA THR A 108 -14.16 -5.02 13.08
C THR A 108 -14.15 -6.04 11.94
N GLY A 109 -14.80 -7.18 12.14
CA GLY A 109 -14.96 -8.23 11.13
C GLY A 109 -16.23 -9.06 11.28
N PRO A 110 -16.62 -9.83 10.25
CA PRO A 110 -17.81 -10.66 10.31
C PRO A 110 -17.59 -11.90 11.20
N GLY A 111 -18.39 -12.02 12.25
CA GLY A 111 -18.47 -13.18 13.14
C GLY A 111 -19.87 -13.80 13.08
N CYS A 112 -19.99 -15.07 12.69
CA CYS A 112 -21.26 -15.77 12.83
C CYS A 112 -21.51 -16.17 14.29
N THR A 113 -22.77 -16.28 14.70
CA THR A 113 -23.16 -16.56 16.09
C THR A 113 -22.34 -17.66 16.76
N ARG A 114 -22.06 -18.74 16.01
CA ARG A 114 -21.21 -19.84 16.50
C ARG A 114 -19.78 -19.38 16.82
N HIS A 115 -19.12 -18.66 15.92
CA HIS A 115 -17.70 -18.36 16.11
C HIS A 115 -17.46 -17.12 16.99
N HIS A 116 -18.31 -16.09 16.91
CA HIS A 116 -18.13 -14.95 17.82
C HIS A 116 -18.61 -15.29 19.25
N LEU A 117 -19.80 -15.87 19.44
CA LEU A 117 -20.27 -16.16 20.81
C LEU A 117 -19.58 -17.35 21.46
N ILE A 118 -19.40 -18.46 20.72
CA ILE A 118 -18.94 -19.70 21.34
C ILE A 118 -17.41 -19.78 21.26
N PHE A 119 -16.81 -19.59 20.08
CA PHE A 119 -15.38 -19.83 19.93
C PHE A 119 -14.54 -18.72 20.59
N LYS A 120 -14.78 -17.47 20.21
CA LYS A 120 -14.05 -16.31 20.73
C LYS A 120 -14.30 -16.08 22.24
N HIS A 121 -15.55 -16.18 22.71
CA HIS A 121 -15.85 -15.81 24.10
C HIS A 121 -15.90 -16.99 25.09
N GLN A 122 -16.11 -18.24 24.66
CA GLN A 122 -16.34 -19.36 25.60
C GLN A 122 -15.28 -20.47 25.48
N LEU A 123 -14.78 -20.76 24.29
CA LEU A 123 -13.89 -21.91 24.05
C LEU A 123 -12.40 -21.56 24.01
N GLY A 124 -12.00 -20.35 24.44
CA GLY A 124 -10.59 -19.98 24.56
C GLY A 124 -9.86 -19.74 23.23
N TRP A 125 -10.58 -19.49 22.14
CA TRP A 125 -9.96 -19.02 20.91
C TRP A 125 -9.63 -17.54 21.01
N ALA A 126 -8.43 -17.16 20.59
CA ALA A 126 -8.04 -15.77 20.45
C ALA A 126 -8.16 -15.31 19.00
N LEU A 127 -8.56 -14.06 18.79
CA LEU A 127 -8.69 -13.43 17.48
C LEU A 127 -7.91 -12.11 17.48
N THR A 128 -7.03 -11.94 16.50
CA THR A 128 -6.36 -10.66 16.20
C THR A 128 -6.61 -10.26 14.75
N GLN A 129 -6.45 -8.97 14.46
CA GLN A 129 -6.60 -8.41 13.12
C GLN A 129 -5.38 -7.53 12.82
N PRO A 130 -4.26 -8.11 12.32
CA PRO A 130 -3.03 -7.34 12.07
C PRO A 130 -3.23 -6.23 11.04
N GLU A 131 -4.10 -6.45 10.05
CA GLU A 131 -4.45 -5.49 9.01
C GLU A 131 -5.96 -5.56 8.74
N PRO A 132 -6.59 -4.48 8.25
CA PRO A 132 -7.99 -4.50 7.86
C PRO A 132 -8.32 -5.68 6.93
N GLY A 133 -9.22 -6.57 7.38
CA GLY A 133 -9.65 -7.77 6.63
C GLY A 133 -8.72 -8.97 6.70
N HIS A 134 -7.61 -8.87 7.42
CA HIS A 134 -6.69 -9.98 7.70
C HIS A 134 -6.88 -10.41 9.15
N PHE A 135 -7.24 -11.67 9.38
CA PHE A 135 -7.54 -12.18 10.71
C PHE A 135 -6.61 -13.33 11.07
N GLU A 136 -6.17 -13.37 12.32
CA GLU A 136 -5.46 -14.52 12.88
C GLU A 136 -6.27 -15.10 14.04
N TRP A 137 -6.67 -16.36 13.89
CA TRP A 137 -7.33 -17.14 14.93
C TRP A 137 -6.30 -18.06 15.58
N THR A 138 -6.14 -17.96 16.89
CA THR A 138 -5.32 -18.89 17.67
C THR A 138 -6.23 -19.86 18.43
N SER A 139 -6.07 -21.15 18.17
CA SER A 139 -6.81 -22.18 18.88
C SER A 139 -6.34 -22.30 20.34
N PRO A 140 -7.13 -22.95 21.22
CA PRO A 140 -6.72 -23.20 22.60
C PRO A 140 -5.43 -24.03 22.75
N LEU A 141 -5.06 -24.76 21.68
CA LEU A 141 -3.83 -25.54 21.61
C LEU A 141 -2.65 -24.74 21.02
N GLY A 142 -2.82 -23.44 20.77
CA GLY A 142 -1.79 -22.55 20.24
C GLY A 142 -1.61 -22.59 18.72
N GLN A 143 -2.47 -23.29 17.98
CA GLN A 143 -2.38 -23.32 16.51
C GLN A 143 -2.93 -22.03 15.92
N VAL A 144 -2.17 -21.40 15.03
CA VAL A 144 -2.54 -20.15 14.37
C VAL A 144 -3.09 -20.40 12.98
N TYR A 145 -4.25 -19.83 12.70
CA TYR A 145 -4.94 -19.89 11.42
C TYR A 145 -5.12 -18.49 10.88
N ARG A 146 -4.66 -18.25 9.64
CA ARG A 146 -4.82 -16.97 8.96
C ARG A 146 -5.99 -17.04 8.00
N THR A 147 -6.83 -16.02 8.01
CA THR A 147 -7.94 -15.87 7.08
C THR A 147 -7.96 -14.45 6.53
N ARG A 148 -8.39 -14.33 5.27
CA ARG A 148 -8.65 -13.05 4.60
C ARG A 148 -9.87 -13.20 3.70
N GLY A 149 -10.52 -12.08 3.41
CA GLY A 149 -11.48 -12.03 2.30
C GLY A 149 -10.80 -12.46 1.00
N GLU A 150 -11.52 -13.18 0.15
CA GLU A 150 -10.98 -13.51 -1.18
C GLU A 150 -10.77 -12.21 -1.97
N PRO A 151 -9.64 -12.09 -2.67
CA PRO A 151 -9.42 -10.96 -3.58
C PRO A 151 -10.58 -10.82 -4.57
N ILE A 152 -11.06 -9.59 -4.75
CA ILE A 152 -12.08 -9.28 -5.77
C ILE A 152 -11.45 -9.40 -7.17
N ILE A 153 -10.18 -9.06 -7.27
CA ILE A 153 -9.36 -9.14 -8.48
C ILE A 153 -8.35 -10.27 -8.21
N PRO A 154 -8.17 -11.23 -9.13
CA PRO A 154 -7.13 -12.25 -8.97
C PRO A 154 -5.77 -11.56 -8.76
N ASP A 155 -4.90 -12.19 -7.98
CA ASP A 155 -3.54 -11.71 -7.81
C ASP A 155 -2.91 -11.53 -9.21
N LEU A 156 -2.33 -10.36 -9.43
CA LEU A 156 -1.68 -10.03 -10.69
C LEU A 156 -0.51 -11.01 -10.90
N PRO A 157 -0.24 -11.42 -12.15
CA PRO A 157 0.95 -12.21 -12.42
C PRO A 157 2.19 -11.46 -11.92
N GLU A 158 3.20 -12.20 -11.46
CA GLU A 158 4.48 -11.57 -11.13
C GLU A 158 4.94 -10.74 -12.33
N PRO A 159 5.36 -9.48 -12.11
CA PRO A 159 5.79 -8.63 -13.20
C PRO A 159 6.91 -9.36 -13.92
N LEU A 160 6.77 -9.54 -15.24
CA LEU A 160 7.85 -10.05 -16.05
C LEU A 160 9.04 -9.13 -15.81
N THR A 161 10.06 -9.63 -15.11
CA THR A 161 11.34 -8.93 -15.05
C THR A 161 11.71 -8.68 -16.49
N SER A 162 12.00 -7.43 -16.85
CA SER A 162 12.54 -7.16 -18.18
C SER A 162 13.83 -7.95 -18.30
N HIS A 163 13.76 -9.14 -18.90
CA HIS A 163 14.96 -9.80 -19.34
C HIS A 163 15.54 -8.83 -20.36
N ASN A 164 16.66 -8.22 -20.00
CA ASN A 164 17.59 -7.58 -20.93
C ASN A 164 18.15 -8.69 -21.84
N THR A 165 17.29 -9.41 -22.54
CA THR A 165 17.67 -10.07 -23.76
C THR A 165 17.84 -8.92 -24.74
N PRO A 166 19.02 -8.73 -25.35
CA PRO A 166 19.16 -7.76 -26.42
C PRO A 166 18.20 -8.19 -27.52
N ASP A 167 17.02 -7.57 -27.56
CA ASP A 167 16.05 -7.80 -28.62
C ASP A 167 16.67 -7.22 -29.89
N GLN A 168 17.14 -8.11 -30.76
CA GLN A 168 17.65 -7.80 -32.09
C GLN A 168 16.54 -7.26 -33.03
N ARG A 169 15.33 -6.98 -32.51
CA ARG A 169 14.20 -6.48 -33.28
C ARG A 169 13.94 -5.00 -33.02
N HIS A 170 14.90 -4.12 -33.29
CA HIS A 170 14.62 -2.74 -33.73
C HIS A 170 15.87 -2.14 -34.36
N HIS A 171 16.23 -2.68 -35.52
CA HIS A 171 16.95 -1.92 -36.55
C HIS A 171 15.88 -1.28 -37.43
N LEU A 172 15.16 -0.29 -36.88
CA LEU A 172 14.35 0.64 -37.67
C LEU A 172 14.91 2.02 -37.37
N ASP A 173 15.82 2.42 -38.26
CA ASP A 173 16.27 3.76 -38.59
C ASP A 173 16.21 4.81 -37.48
N SER A 174 17.40 5.05 -36.93
CA SER A 174 17.94 6.32 -36.45
C SER A 174 17.12 7.56 -36.84
N ASP A 175 16.45 8.15 -35.84
CA ASP A 175 16.56 9.59 -35.63
C ASP A 175 16.50 9.91 -34.13
N ASP A 176 17.28 10.91 -33.78
CA ASP A 176 17.85 11.28 -32.49
C ASP A 176 16.80 11.67 -31.41
N GLY A 177 17.00 11.29 -30.14
CA GLY A 177 16.12 11.77 -29.05
C GLY A 177 15.94 10.92 -27.79
N ASP A 178 17.04 10.65 -27.10
CA ASP A 178 17.16 10.54 -25.63
C ASP A 178 16.45 9.43 -24.81
N ARG A 179 17.32 8.67 -24.14
CA ARG A 179 17.04 7.51 -23.29
C ARG A 179 16.88 7.95 -21.82
N ALA A 180 15.65 8.12 -21.36
CA ALA A 180 15.22 7.87 -19.97
C ALA A 180 13.69 8.06 -19.86
N ILE A 181 12.93 6.99 -19.64
CA ILE A 181 11.45 7.06 -19.63
C ILE A 181 10.93 7.86 -18.43
N LEU A 182 11.62 7.86 -17.29
CA LEU A 182 11.42 8.79 -16.18
C LEU A 182 12.75 8.93 -15.44
N ARG A 183 13.38 10.12 -15.47
CA ARG A 183 14.50 10.44 -14.59
C ARG A 183 13.96 11.32 -13.48
N LEU A 184 14.07 10.89 -12.22
CA LEU A 184 13.76 11.77 -11.11
C LEU A 184 14.70 12.99 -11.17
N PRO A 185 14.19 14.21 -10.93
CA PRO A 185 15.07 15.35 -10.71
C PRO A 185 16.00 15.05 -9.51
N PRO A 186 17.28 15.47 -9.56
CA PRO A 186 18.18 15.28 -8.44
C PRO A 186 17.61 15.97 -7.20
N PRO A 187 17.77 15.38 -5.99
CA PRO A 187 17.38 16.06 -4.76
C PRO A 187 18.16 17.37 -4.63
N GLU A 188 17.48 18.44 -4.19
CA GLU A 188 18.13 19.72 -3.90
C GLU A 188 19.29 19.48 -2.92
N GLY A 189 20.50 19.85 -3.34
CA GLY A 189 21.74 19.47 -2.67
C GLY A 189 21.84 19.99 -1.24
N GLU A 190 22.39 19.17 -0.35
CA GLU A 190 22.76 19.58 1.00
C GLU A 190 23.63 20.85 0.98
N PRO A 191 23.43 21.79 1.91
CA PRO A 191 24.27 22.97 2.03
C PRO A 191 25.72 22.56 2.29
N GLN A 192 26.63 22.99 1.42
CA GLN A 192 28.06 22.71 1.53
C GLN A 192 28.61 23.27 2.85
N PRO A 193 29.38 22.49 3.62
CA PRO A 193 30.08 23.01 4.80
C PRO A 193 31.17 24.02 4.37
N PRO A 194 31.46 25.04 5.19
CA PRO A 194 32.45 26.06 4.85
C PRO A 194 33.86 25.44 4.72
N PRO A 195 34.72 26.00 3.84
CA PRO A 195 36.05 25.46 3.61
C PRO A 195 36.93 25.55 4.86
N ALA A 196 37.67 24.47 5.13
CA ALA A 196 38.61 24.37 6.24
C ALA A 196 39.80 25.33 6.07
N ALA A 197 40.18 25.99 7.16
CA ALA A 197 41.34 26.87 7.21
C ALA A 197 42.64 26.07 7.02
N THR A 198 43.45 26.47 6.04
CA THR A 198 44.77 25.90 5.78
C THR A 198 45.78 26.47 6.78
N THR A 199 46.31 25.65 7.68
CA THR A 199 47.52 25.96 8.46
C THR A 199 48.75 25.50 7.70
N GLU A 200 49.63 26.43 7.30
CA GLU A 200 50.97 26.14 6.77
C GLU A 200 51.90 25.56 7.86
N PRO A 201 52.80 24.63 7.52
CA PRO A 201 53.83 24.13 8.44
C PRO A 201 55.02 25.11 8.58
N PRO A 202 55.78 25.05 9.69
CA PRO A 202 56.80 26.04 10.03
C PRO A 202 58.07 25.94 9.14
N ASN A 203 58.63 27.10 8.82
CA ASN A 203 59.81 27.29 7.97
C ASN A 203 61.12 27.06 8.77
N ASP A 204 61.80 25.94 8.52
CA ASP A 204 63.12 25.62 9.07
C ASP A 204 64.24 26.18 8.18
N GLN A 205 64.52 27.48 8.30
CA GLN A 205 65.69 28.09 7.69
C GLN A 205 66.60 28.70 8.78
N PRO A 206 67.83 28.18 8.98
CA PRO A 206 68.75 28.73 9.96
C PRO A 206 69.35 30.08 9.48
N PRO A 207 69.62 31.03 10.39
CA PRO A 207 70.09 32.36 10.01
C PRO A 207 71.57 32.35 9.59
N PRO A 208 72.00 33.24 8.67
CA PRO A 208 73.41 33.46 8.38
C PRO A 208 74.05 34.32 9.48
N PHE A 209 75.37 34.11 9.65
CA PHE A 209 76.28 34.71 10.65
C PHE A 209 76.10 36.22 10.92
#